data_AF-A0A1H1E351-F1
#
_entry.id   AF-A0A1H1E351-F1
#
_cell.length_a   1.000
_cell.length_b   1.000
_cell.length_c   1.000
_cell.angle_alpha   90.00
_cell.angle_beta   90.00
_cell.angle_gamma   90.00
#
_symmetry.space_group_name_H-M   'P 1'
#
loop_
_entity.id
_entity.type
_entity.pdbx_description
1 polymer ?
#
loop_
_entity_poly.entity_id
_entity_poly.type
_entity_poly.pdbx_seq_one_letter_code
_entity_poly.pdbx_strand_id
1 'polypeptide(L)'
;MRLKFRCLPELHGHIPEPVLAKSALPDWLKDIPSTVPSELLGNEQVRTLKHCPPIIDGFSTGILFKLPCDVVVKDGEFSWHWPKPVSPNAQQTRSPIGLHVPEQATGAPLGTRPDDFIIKLNNFWSVEAPDGVSLLFTHPLNREELPFRTLAGIVDCDRFKGGFVHFPALWRQPEFEGTLEAGTPIAQAFPFKRESLELDCGGMDVSEFEAHQNMQNELQAEPGHYRKSVRASRSTPA
;
A
#
# COMPACT_ATOMS: atom_id res chain seq x y z
N MET A 1 12.99 -4.58 14.17
CA MET A 1 13.54 -3.59 13.20
C MET A 1 12.94 -2.23 13.52
N ARG A 2 13.70 -1.14 13.43
CA ARG A 2 13.21 0.23 13.63
C ARG A 2 13.50 1.05 12.37
N LEU A 3 12.49 1.73 11.85
CA LEU A 3 12.63 2.74 10.79
C LEU A 3 12.57 4.14 11.42
N LYS A 4 13.25 5.10 10.81
CA LYS A 4 13.23 6.50 11.25
C LYS A 4 12.66 7.38 10.14
N PHE A 5 11.64 8.14 10.49
CA PHE A 5 10.99 9.08 9.59
C PHE A 5 11.35 10.52 10.00
N ARG A 6 11.65 11.37 9.03
CA ARG A 6 11.95 12.79 9.23
C ARG A 6 11.30 13.63 8.15
N CYS A 7 10.77 14.78 8.51
CA CYS A 7 10.27 15.79 7.58
C CYS A 7 11.08 17.08 7.77
N LEU A 8 10.76 18.11 6.98
CA LEU A 8 11.31 19.45 7.23
C LEU A 8 10.85 19.95 8.60
N PRO A 9 11.71 20.66 9.36
CA PRO A 9 11.39 21.11 10.72
C PRO A 9 10.06 21.85 10.82
N GLU A 10 9.78 22.73 9.86
CA GLU A 10 8.58 23.57 9.81
C GLU A 10 7.31 22.79 9.45
N LEU A 11 7.43 21.58 8.89
CA LEU A 11 6.29 20.70 8.59
C LEU A 11 5.96 19.75 9.74
N HIS A 12 6.86 19.56 10.70
CA HIS A 12 6.66 18.65 11.81
C HIS A 12 5.45 19.08 12.66
N GLY A 13 4.50 18.16 12.86
CA GLY A 13 3.22 18.45 13.52
C GLY A 13 2.15 19.11 12.63
N HIS A 14 2.47 19.45 11.38
CA HIS A 14 1.54 20.08 10.42
C HIS A 14 1.13 19.18 9.25
N ILE A 15 1.81 18.06 9.05
CA ILE A 15 1.49 17.06 8.04
C ILE A 15 1.20 15.70 8.70
N PRO A 16 0.34 14.85 8.12
CA PRO A 16 0.08 13.53 8.66
C PRO A 16 1.36 12.68 8.70
N GLU A 17 1.64 12.10 9.87
CA GLU A 17 2.74 11.15 10.04
C GLU A 17 2.45 9.83 9.30
N PRO A 18 3.46 9.13 8.76
CA PRO A 18 3.31 7.76 8.32
C PRO A 18 2.89 6.89 9.50
N VAL A 19 1.95 5.98 9.28
CA VAL A 19 1.38 5.13 10.33
C VAL A 19 1.58 3.66 10.01
N LEU A 20 1.60 2.81 11.04
CA LEU A 20 1.51 1.37 10.81
C LEU A 20 0.16 1.05 10.14
N ALA A 21 0.17 0.23 9.09
CA ALA A 21 -1.04 -0.02 8.29
C ALA A 21 -2.20 -0.58 9.14
N LYS A 22 -1.90 -1.37 10.17
CA LYS A 22 -2.89 -1.89 11.14
C LYS A 22 -3.78 -0.84 11.80
N SER A 23 -3.34 0.42 11.90
CA SER A 23 -4.15 1.49 12.51
C SER A 23 -5.06 2.21 11.51
N ALA A 24 -5.05 1.84 10.23
CA ALA A 24 -5.80 2.49 9.16
C ALA A 24 -6.38 1.48 8.17
N LEU A 25 -7.16 0.53 8.69
CA LEU A 25 -7.94 -0.42 7.89
C LEU A 25 -9.03 0.30 7.07
N PRO A 26 -9.39 -0.20 5.88
CA PRO A 26 -10.49 0.36 5.10
C PRO A 26 -11.81 0.27 5.86
N ASP A 27 -12.62 1.32 5.77
CA ASP A 27 -13.95 1.32 6.38
C ASP A 27 -14.86 0.31 5.69
N TRP A 28 -14.78 0.19 4.35
CA TRP A 28 -15.55 -0.82 3.63
C TRP A 28 -15.30 -2.24 4.13
N LEU A 29 -14.09 -2.57 4.59
CA LEU A 29 -13.79 -3.90 5.14
C LEU A 29 -14.57 -4.16 6.45
N LYS A 30 -14.79 -3.11 7.25
CA LYS A 30 -15.62 -3.17 8.46
C LYS A 30 -17.09 -3.27 8.09
N ASP A 31 -17.50 -2.60 7.01
CA ASP A 31 -18.91 -2.45 6.62
C ASP A 31 -19.45 -3.65 5.83
N ILE A 32 -18.62 -4.34 5.06
CA ILE A 32 -19.08 -5.53 4.32
C ILE A 32 -19.62 -6.60 5.28
N PRO A 33 -20.65 -7.36 4.85
CA PRO A 33 -21.20 -8.43 5.66
C PRO A 33 -20.16 -9.54 5.90
N SER A 34 -20.26 -10.22 7.04
CA SER A 34 -19.41 -11.38 7.36
C SER A 34 -19.65 -12.56 6.42
N THR A 35 -20.92 -12.78 6.05
CA THR A 35 -21.35 -13.84 5.13
C THR A 35 -22.45 -13.36 4.20
N VAL A 36 -22.53 -13.93 3.00
CA VAL A 36 -23.58 -13.68 2.00
C VAL A 36 -24.08 -15.00 1.42
N PRO A 37 -25.34 -15.11 0.98
CA PRO A 37 -25.81 -16.30 0.25
C PRO A 37 -25.13 -16.37 -1.12
N SER A 38 -24.71 -17.57 -1.53
CA SER A 38 -24.13 -17.82 -2.85
C SER A 38 -25.12 -18.58 -3.73
N GLU A 39 -25.66 -17.93 -4.76
CA GLU A 39 -26.57 -18.57 -5.72
C GLU A 39 -25.94 -19.77 -6.42
N LEU A 40 -24.63 -19.70 -6.72
CA LEU A 40 -23.86 -20.78 -7.33
C LEU A 40 -23.71 -22.01 -6.44
N LEU A 41 -23.89 -21.85 -5.12
CA LEU A 41 -23.86 -22.93 -4.14
C LEU A 41 -25.24 -23.21 -3.56
N GLY A 42 -26.32 -22.92 -4.31
CA GLY A 42 -27.68 -23.21 -3.87
C GLY A 42 -28.14 -22.35 -2.68
N ASN A 43 -27.67 -21.10 -2.61
CA ASN A 43 -27.90 -20.14 -1.53
C ASN A 43 -27.26 -20.49 -0.17
N GLU A 44 -26.25 -21.35 -0.16
CA GLU A 44 -25.42 -21.57 1.02
C GLU A 44 -24.70 -20.28 1.46
N GLN A 45 -24.55 -20.10 2.76
CA GLN A 45 -23.90 -18.92 3.33
C GLN A 45 -22.38 -19.02 3.19
N VAL A 46 -21.79 -18.16 2.36
CA VAL A 46 -20.33 -18.08 2.17
C VAL A 46 -19.73 -16.91 2.95
N ARG A 47 -18.52 -17.11 3.48
CA ARG A 47 -17.76 -16.02 4.13
C ARG A 47 -17.24 -15.04 3.09
N THR A 48 -17.31 -13.75 3.38
CA THR A 48 -16.76 -12.72 2.51
C THR A 48 -15.26 -12.52 2.76
N LEU A 49 -14.65 -11.61 2.00
CA LEU A 49 -13.26 -11.17 2.18
C LEU A 49 -12.98 -10.64 3.60
N LYS A 50 -14.01 -10.28 4.38
CA LYS A 50 -13.90 -9.91 5.80
C LYS A 50 -13.23 -10.98 6.66
N HIS A 51 -13.26 -12.23 6.22
CA HIS A 51 -12.63 -13.34 6.93
C HIS A 51 -11.33 -13.85 6.28
N CYS A 52 -10.90 -13.28 5.16
CA CYS A 52 -9.73 -13.74 4.41
C CYS A 52 -8.43 -13.27 5.10
N PRO A 53 -7.66 -14.15 5.77
CA PRO A 53 -6.50 -13.72 6.54
C PRO A 53 -5.41 -13.04 5.69
N PRO A 54 -5.08 -13.52 4.47
CA PRO A 54 -4.14 -12.82 3.59
C PRO A 54 -4.56 -11.39 3.22
N ILE A 55 -5.85 -11.14 2.97
CA ILE A 55 -6.36 -9.79 2.66
C ILE A 55 -6.23 -8.88 3.88
N ILE A 56 -6.65 -9.36 5.06
CA ILE A 56 -6.51 -8.61 6.32
C ILE A 56 -5.04 -8.32 6.63
N ASP A 57 -4.15 -9.29 6.42
CA ASP A 57 -2.71 -9.11 6.60
C ASP A 57 -2.15 -8.08 5.62
N GLY A 58 -2.60 -8.09 4.37
CA GLY A 58 -2.26 -7.07 3.37
C GLY A 58 -2.64 -5.66 3.83
N PHE A 59 -3.84 -5.47 4.39
CA PHE A 59 -4.26 -4.17 4.91
C PHE A 59 -3.54 -3.74 6.18
N SER A 60 -3.09 -4.68 7.01
CA SER A 60 -2.57 -4.38 8.35
C SER A 60 -1.05 -4.38 8.47
N THR A 61 -0.34 -4.89 7.45
CA THR A 61 1.13 -5.00 7.47
C THR A 61 1.78 -3.80 6.79
N GLY A 62 2.96 -3.37 7.27
CA GLY A 62 3.72 -2.29 6.65
C GLY A 62 3.36 -0.89 7.15
N ILE A 63 3.74 0.12 6.38
CA ILE A 63 3.60 1.54 6.72
C ILE A 63 2.75 2.24 5.66
N LEU A 64 1.75 3.01 6.06
CA LEU A 64 0.98 3.85 5.15
C LEU A 64 1.50 5.28 5.15
N PHE A 65 1.73 5.79 3.94
CA PHE A 65 1.98 7.21 3.67
C PHE A 65 0.67 7.85 3.26
N LYS A 66 0.47 9.11 3.69
CA LYS A 66 -0.81 9.80 3.57
C LYS A 66 -0.66 11.12 2.84
N LEU A 67 -1.73 11.52 2.17
CA LEU A 67 -1.84 12.81 1.53
C LEU A 67 -1.74 13.94 2.58
N PRO A 68 -0.92 14.99 2.37
CA PRO A 68 -0.63 16.01 3.39
C PRO A 68 -1.68 17.12 3.51
N CYS A 69 -2.55 17.26 2.50
CA CYS A 69 -3.62 18.24 2.45
C CYS A 69 -4.72 17.77 1.52
N ASP A 70 -5.88 18.39 1.60
CA ASP A 70 -6.96 18.16 0.67
C ASP A 70 -6.52 18.52 -0.76
N VAL A 71 -6.93 17.70 -1.72
CA VAL A 71 -6.76 17.93 -3.16
C VAL A 71 -8.14 17.83 -3.80
N VAL A 72 -8.62 18.94 -4.35
CA VAL A 72 -9.88 19.01 -5.08
C VAL A 72 -9.62 18.66 -6.53
N VAL A 73 -10.42 17.75 -7.07
CA VAL A 73 -10.45 17.38 -8.48
C VAL A 73 -11.77 17.85 -9.05
N LYS A 74 -11.69 18.70 -10.09
CA LYS A 74 -12.86 19.25 -10.77
C LYS A 74 -12.50 19.54 -12.22
N ASP A 75 -13.36 19.14 -13.15
CA ASP A 75 -13.19 19.33 -14.59
C ASP A 75 -11.82 18.82 -15.10
N GLY A 76 -11.32 17.72 -14.50
CA GLY A 76 -10.00 17.14 -14.80
C GLY A 76 -8.79 17.90 -14.23
N GLU A 77 -9.00 18.98 -13.48
CA GLU A 77 -7.94 19.77 -12.86
C GLU A 77 -7.76 19.43 -11.37
N PHE A 78 -6.51 19.45 -10.92
CA PHE A 78 -6.14 19.29 -9.51
C PHE A 78 -5.86 20.65 -8.89
N SER A 79 -6.54 20.97 -7.80
CA SER A 79 -6.30 22.19 -7.02
C SER A 79 -6.18 21.87 -5.53
N TRP A 80 -5.42 22.70 -4.80
CA TRP A 80 -5.22 22.52 -3.37
C TRP A 80 -4.92 23.86 -2.70
N HIS A 81 -5.21 23.92 -1.41
CA HIS A 81 -4.72 24.98 -0.53
C HIS A 81 -3.61 24.40 0.36
N TRP A 82 -2.44 25.05 0.37
CA TRP A 82 -1.33 24.67 1.23
C TRP A 82 -1.20 25.64 2.43
N PRO A 83 -1.91 25.39 3.55
CA PRO A 83 -1.85 26.24 4.74
C PRO A 83 -0.61 25.99 5.62
N LYS A 84 0.33 25.14 5.20
CA LYS A 84 1.40 24.63 6.08
C LYS A 84 2.60 25.58 5.99
N PRO A 85 3.40 25.71 7.06
CA PRO A 85 4.59 26.55 7.04
C PRO A 85 5.53 26.21 5.88
N VAL A 86 6.19 27.24 5.35
CA VAL A 86 7.15 27.10 4.26
C VAL A 86 8.55 27.22 4.82
N SER A 87 9.37 26.19 4.62
CA SER A 87 10.79 26.23 4.94
C SER A 87 11.51 27.15 3.94
N PRO A 88 12.13 28.27 4.38
CA PRO A 88 12.68 29.28 3.47
C PRO A 88 13.89 28.78 2.66
N ASN A 89 14.59 27.76 3.17
CA ASN A 89 15.81 27.23 2.57
C ASN A 89 15.61 25.84 1.91
N ALA A 90 14.37 25.32 1.91
CA ALA A 90 14.07 24.01 1.35
C ALA A 90 13.86 24.10 -0.17
N GLN A 91 14.49 23.18 -0.91
CA GLN A 91 14.29 23.02 -2.35
C GLN A 91 13.13 22.06 -2.68
N GLN A 92 12.58 21.39 -1.67
CA GLN A 92 11.51 20.42 -1.83
C GLN A 92 10.22 21.10 -2.32
N THR A 93 9.49 20.39 -3.19
CA THR A 93 8.18 20.83 -3.66
C THR A 93 7.22 21.05 -2.50
N ARG A 94 6.35 22.05 -2.63
CA ARG A 94 5.24 22.33 -1.71
C ARG A 94 3.91 21.78 -2.23
N SER A 95 3.91 21.26 -3.45
CA SER A 95 2.71 20.68 -4.04
C SER A 95 2.50 19.26 -3.50
N PRO A 96 1.28 18.87 -3.07
CA PRO A 96 0.96 17.48 -2.77
C PRO A 96 1.00 16.59 -4.03
N ILE A 97 0.88 17.20 -5.22
CA ILE A 97 0.82 16.50 -6.50
C ILE A 97 1.78 17.12 -7.52
N GLY A 98 2.62 16.30 -8.13
CA GLY A 98 3.38 16.64 -9.33
C GLY A 98 2.86 15.87 -10.53
N LEU A 99 3.46 16.11 -11.68
CA LEU A 99 3.14 15.40 -12.92
C LEU A 99 4.42 14.90 -13.56
N HIS A 100 4.33 13.74 -14.20
CA HIS A 100 5.23 13.28 -15.24
C HIS A 100 4.54 13.51 -16.59
N VAL A 101 5.25 14.14 -17.52
CA VAL A 101 4.73 14.34 -18.88
C VAL A 101 4.58 12.98 -19.58
N PRO A 102 3.60 12.82 -20.50
CA PRO A 102 3.29 11.52 -21.08
C PRO A 102 4.48 10.83 -21.75
N GLU A 103 5.42 11.61 -22.32
CA GLU A 103 6.61 11.09 -22.99
C GLU A 103 7.49 10.24 -22.05
N GLN A 104 7.47 10.51 -20.74
CA GLN A 104 8.22 9.73 -19.74
C GLN A 104 7.69 8.30 -19.58
N ALA A 105 6.47 8.02 -20.04
CA ALA A 105 5.83 6.71 -20.01
C ALA A 105 5.87 5.99 -21.37
N THR A 106 6.51 6.58 -22.40
CA THR A 106 6.51 6.02 -23.76
C THR A 106 7.06 4.60 -23.78
N GLY A 107 6.26 3.66 -24.29
CA GLY A 107 6.60 2.23 -24.38
C GLY A 107 6.38 1.43 -23.09
N ALA A 108 5.99 2.07 -21.98
CA ALA A 108 5.66 1.37 -20.75
C ALA A 108 4.24 0.77 -20.83
N PRO A 109 4.03 -0.52 -20.48
CA PRO A 109 2.72 -1.17 -20.55
C PRO A 109 1.83 -0.81 -19.35
N LEU A 110 1.64 0.49 -19.10
CA LEU A 110 0.91 1.01 -17.94
C LEU A 110 -0.60 1.13 -18.19
N GLY A 111 -1.05 0.91 -19.42
CA GLY A 111 -2.46 1.08 -19.81
C GLY A 111 -2.91 2.54 -19.76
N THR A 112 -1.98 3.48 -19.95
CA THR A 112 -2.22 4.91 -20.13
C THR A 112 -2.54 5.23 -21.59
N ARG A 113 -3.36 6.25 -21.82
CA ARG A 113 -3.57 6.86 -23.14
C ARG A 113 -2.35 7.72 -23.50
N PRO A 114 -2.14 8.05 -24.79
CA PRO A 114 -0.98 8.84 -25.23
C PRO A 114 -0.80 10.18 -24.53
N ASP A 115 -1.89 10.82 -24.12
CA ASP A 115 -1.87 12.16 -23.48
C ASP A 115 -2.07 12.09 -21.96
N ASP A 116 -2.14 10.90 -21.37
CA ASP A 116 -2.33 10.75 -19.92
C ASP A 116 -1.06 11.15 -19.18
N PHE A 117 -1.19 12.11 -18.27
CA PHE A 117 -0.15 12.37 -17.28
C PHE A 117 -0.10 11.25 -16.25
N ILE A 118 1.11 10.88 -15.82
CA ILE A 118 1.29 10.09 -14.60
C ILE A 118 1.40 11.09 -13.45
N ILE A 119 0.43 11.07 -12.55
CA ILE A 119 0.48 11.93 -11.37
C ILE A 119 1.59 11.45 -10.43
N LYS A 120 2.17 12.37 -9.68
CA LYS A 120 3.18 12.07 -8.67
C LYS A 120 2.68 12.55 -7.32
N LEU A 121 2.28 11.64 -6.45
CA LEU A 121 1.87 11.95 -5.09
C LEU A 121 3.13 12.22 -4.27
N ASN A 122 3.31 13.48 -3.89
CA ASN A 122 4.53 13.93 -3.22
C ASN A 122 4.48 13.58 -1.73
N ASN A 123 5.36 12.68 -1.33
CA ASN A 123 5.71 12.43 0.06
C ASN A 123 6.57 13.55 0.66
N PHE A 124 6.40 13.82 1.95
CA PHE A 124 7.12 14.84 2.72
C PHE A 124 7.95 14.25 3.89
N TRP A 125 8.13 12.93 3.90
CA TRP A 125 8.90 12.20 4.90
C TRP A 125 10.07 11.45 4.25
N SER A 126 11.28 11.69 4.72
CA SER A 126 12.40 10.78 4.46
C SER A 126 12.27 9.53 5.31
N VAL A 127 12.85 8.43 4.83
CA VAL A 127 12.86 7.14 5.52
C VAL A 127 14.29 6.67 5.62
N GLU A 128 14.72 6.40 6.85
CA GLU A 128 16.00 5.79 7.17
C GLU A 128 15.75 4.37 7.69
N ALA A 129 16.25 3.38 6.95
CA ALA A 129 16.21 1.97 7.32
C ALA A 129 17.58 1.49 7.85
N PRO A 130 17.62 0.38 8.62
CA PRO A 130 18.89 -0.26 9.00
C PRO A 130 19.66 -0.76 7.78
N ASP A 131 20.97 -0.90 7.93
CA ASP A 131 21.86 -1.39 6.87
C ASP A 131 21.35 -2.72 6.26
N GLY A 132 21.37 -2.81 4.94
CA GLY A 132 20.90 -4.00 4.21
C GLY A 132 19.40 -4.04 3.95
N VAL A 133 18.63 -3.03 4.38
CA VAL A 133 17.16 -3.01 4.25
C VAL A 133 16.71 -2.05 3.15
N SER A 134 15.92 -2.57 2.22
CA SER A 134 15.16 -1.77 1.25
C SER A 134 13.69 -1.73 1.63
N LEU A 135 12.95 -0.77 1.09
CA LEU A 135 11.50 -0.73 1.20
C LEU A 135 10.89 -0.94 -0.19
N LEU A 136 9.92 -1.84 -0.27
CA LEU A 136 8.97 -1.92 -1.38
C LEU A 136 7.84 -0.95 -1.10
N PHE A 137 7.69 0.07 -1.94
CA PHE A 137 6.54 0.97 -1.97
C PHE A 137 5.56 0.46 -3.03
N THR A 138 4.28 0.47 -2.71
CA THR A 138 3.20 0.01 -3.60
C THR A 138 1.95 0.85 -3.38
N HIS A 139 0.96 0.69 -4.26
CA HIS A 139 -0.42 1.03 -3.94
C HIS A 139 -0.84 0.39 -2.61
N PRO A 140 -1.55 1.12 -1.73
CA PRO A 140 -2.17 0.51 -0.56
C PRO A 140 -2.91 -0.76 -0.96
N LEU A 141 -2.48 -1.91 -0.44
CA LEU A 141 -2.88 -3.22 -0.94
C LEU A 141 -4.40 -3.37 -0.87
N ASN A 142 -5.01 -3.82 -1.97
CA ASN A 142 -6.45 -4.01 -2.12
C ASN A 142 -7.30 -2.75 -1.88
N ARG A 143 -6.73 -1.55 -1.97
CA ARG A 143 -7.45 -0.26 -1.88
C ARG A 143 -7.87 0.23 -3.26
N GLU A 144 -8.54 -0.62 -4.02
CA GLU A 144 -8.95 -0.34 -5.40
C GLU A 144 -10.10 0.69 -5.47
N GLU A 145 -10.69 1.07 -4.33
CA GLU A 145 -11.68 2.14 -4.26
C GLU A 145 -11.10 3.54 -4.51
N LEU A 146 -9.77 3.70 -4.40
CA LEU A 146 -9.10 4.98 -4.64
C LEU A 146 -9.15 5.34 -6.14
N PRO A 147 -9.28 6.62 -6.50
CA PRO A 147 -9.38 7.04 -7.91
C PRO A 147 -8.05 6.96 -8.67
N PHE A 148 -6.99 6.53 -8.00
CA PHE A 148 -5.66 6.34 -8.56
C PHE A 148 -5.08 4.99 -8.12
N ARG A 149 -4.07 4.53 -8.86
CA ARG A 149 -3.24 3.37 -8.49
C ARG A 149 -1.78 3.76 -8.45
N THR A 150 -1.17 3.73 -7.27
CA THR A 150 0.25 4.00 -7.11
C THR A 150 1.11 2.91 -7.74
N LEU A 151 2.12 3.32 -8.51
CA LEU A 151 3.09 2.42 -9.10
C LEU A 151 4.05 1.90 -8.03
N ALA A 152 4.38 0.61 -8.12
CA ALA A 152 5.30 0.00 -7.18
C ALA A 152 6.76 0.35 -7.51
N GLY A 153 7.58 0.46 -6.46
CA GLY A 153 9.00 0.75 -6.58
C GLY A 153 9.77 0.29 -5.36
N ILE A 154 11.03 -0.08 -5.57
CA ILE A 154 11.96 -0.47 -4.49
C ILE A 154 12.96 0.66 -4.30
N VAL A 155 13.22 1.03 -3.05
CA VAL A 155 14.24 2.01 -2.70
C VAL A 155 15.12 1.48 -1.56
N ASP A 156 16.42 1.61 -1.73
CA ASP A 156 17.42 1.33 -0.70
C ASP A 156 17.43 2.45 0.34
N CYS A 157 16.45 2.43 1.26
CA CYS A 157 16.28 3.45 2.30
C CYS A 157 17.38 3.43 3.37
N ASP A 158 18.23 2.41 3.39
CA ASP A 158 19.48 2.42 4.14
C ASP A 158 20.58 3.23 3.44
N ARG A 159 20.40 3.63 2.18
CA ARG A 159 21.34 4.50 1.43
C ARG A 159 20.72 5.87 1.11
N PHE A 160 19.42 5.91 0.84
CA PHE A 160 18.68 7.13 0.49
C PHE A 160 18.07 7.86 1.71
N LYS A 161 18.85 8.04 2.79
CA LYS A 161 18.36 8.47 4.12
C LYS A 161 17.87 9.94 4.21
N GLY A 162 18.18 10.78 3.22
CA GLY A 162 17.87 12.22 3.22
C GLY A 162 16.87 12.67 2.15
N GLY A 163 16.48 11.79 1.24
CA GLY A 163 15.55 12.12 0.17
C GLY A 163 14.11 11.75 0.50
N PHE A 164 13.16 12.39 -0.17
CA PHE A 164 11.75 12.04 -0.10
C PHE A 164 11.43 11.11 -1.27
N VAL A 165 11.04 9.87 -0.95
CA VAL A 165 10.53 8.93 -1.97
C VAL A 165 9.11 9.37 -2.32
N HIS A 166 8.91 9.90 -3.52
CA HIS A 166 7.59 10.26 -4.03
C HIS A 166 6.96 9.09 -4.79
N PHE A 167 5.64 9.14 -5.01
CA PHE A 167 4.88 8.00 -5.50
C PHE A 167 4.19 8.33 -6.83
N PRO A 168 4.77 7.93 -7.97
CA PRO A 168 4.07 7.97 -9.25
C PRO A 168 2.80 7.11 -9.18
N ALA A 169 1.69 7.60 -9.72
CA ALA A 169 0.41 6.92 -9.71
C ALA A 169 -0.34 7.15 -11.01
N LEU A 170 -1.09 6.14 -11.44
CA LEU A 170 -2.00 6.23 -12.56
C LEU A 170 -3.33 6.78 -12.07
N TRP A 171 -3.85 7.81 -12.71
CA TRP A 171 -5.24 8.21 -12.48
C TRP A 171 -6.16 7.21 -13.17
N ARG A 172 -7.07 6.58 -12.42
CA ARG A 172 -7.91 5.46 -12.90
C ARG A 172 -9.38 5.84 -13.08
N GLN A 173 -9.81 6.94 -12.47
CA GLN A 173 -11.18 7.44 -12.54
C GLN A 173 -11.19 8.84 -13.15
N PRO A 174 -11.10 8.98 -14.49
CA PRO A 174 -11.04 10.28 -15.16
C PRO A 174 -12.26 11.17 -14.87
N GLU A 175 -13.42 10.56 -14.60
CA GLU A 175 -14.68 11.25 -14.27
C GLU A 175 -14.81 11.60 -12.77
N PHE A 176 -13.77 11.37 -11.96
CA PHE A 176 -13.83 11.69 -10.53
C PHE A 176 -13.89 13.20 -10.31
N GLU A 177 -14.99 13.65 -9.71
CA GLU A 177 -15.24 14.99 -9.22
C GLU A 177 -15.35 14.92 -7.69
N GLY A 178 -14.49 15.63 -6.96
CA GLY A 178 -14.53 15.58 -5.50
C GLY A 178 -13.23 15.99 -4.83
N THR A 179 -13.10 15.62 -3.56
CA THR A 179 -11.92 15.93 -2.74
C THR A 179 -11.24 14.64 -2.31
N LEU A 180 -9.94 14.53 -2.58
CA LEU A 180 -9.06 13.61 -1.86
C LEU A 180 -8.68 14.27 -0.54
N GLU A 181 -9.20 13.75 0.56
CA GLU A 181 -9.00 14.34 1.87
C GLU A 181 -7.55 14.19 2.37
N ALA A 182 -7.09 15.16 3.15
CA ALA A 182 -5.87 15.04 3.92
C ALA A 182 -5.93 13.77 4.78
N GLY A 183 -4.91 12.93 4.68
CA GLY A 183 -4.91 11.63 5.34
C GLY A 183 -5.26 10.45 4.42
N THR A 184 -5.77 10.66 3.20
CA THR A 184 -5.96 9.58 2.22
C THR A 184 -4.66 8.78 2.05
N PRO A 185 -4.67 7.44 2.16
CA PRO A 185 -3.47 6.64 1.96
C PRO A 185 -3.03 6.68 0.49
N ILE A 186 -1.80 7.11 0.25
CA ILE A 186 -1.24 7.29 -1.11
C ILE A 186 -0.20 6.23 -1.47
N ALA A 187 0.41 5.58 -0.49
CA ALA A 187 1.32 4.46 -0.69
C ALA A 187 1.39 3.60 0.56
N GLN A 188 1.71 2.31 0.37
CA GLN A 188 2.04 1.39 1.43
C GLN A 188 3.45 0.86 1.23
N ALA A 189 4.24 0.81 2.30
CA ALA A 189 5.63 0.38 2.24
C ALA A 189 5.91 -0.82 3.13
N PHE A 190 6.77 -1.71 2.63
CA PHE A 190 7.18 -2.94 3.29
C PHE A 190 8.72 -3.00 3.36
N PRO A 191 9.31 -2.95 4.56
CA PRO A 191 10.75 -3.16 4.70
C PRO A 191 11.10 -4.63 4.49
N PHE A 192 12.13 -4.91 3.71
CA PHE A 192 12.69 -6.24 3.53
C PHE A 192 14.21 -6.18 3.52
N LYS A 193 14.85 -7.23 4.02
CA LYS A 193 16.30 -7.38 3.91
C LYS A 193 16.64 -7.81 2.48
N ARG A 194 17.65 -7.18 1.90
CA ARG A 194 18.19 -7.61 0.61
C ARG A 194 18.98 -8.89 0.80
N GLU A 195 18.49 -9.97 0.22
CA GLU A 195 19.07 -11.31 0.34
C GLU A 195 18.96 -11.99 -1.04
N SER A 196 19.94 -12.80 -1.41
CA SER A 196 19.87 -13.61 -2.63
C SER A 196 18.97 -14.82 -2.39
N LEU A 197 18.07 -15.10 -3.33
CA LEU A 197 17.21 -16.28 -3.29
C LEU A 197 17.80 -17.37 -4.19
N GLU A 198 17.95 -18.56 -3.65
CA GLU A 198 18.17 -19.78 -4.43
C GLU A 198 16.85 -20.55 -4.49
N LEU A 199 16.48 -20.98 -5.70
CA LEU A 199 15.24 -21.72 -5.93
C LEU A 199 15.58 -23.20 -6.09
N ASP A 200 15.02 -24.03 -5.22
CA ASP A 200 15.04 -25.48 -5.34
C ASP A 200 13.66 -25.95 -5.81
N CYS A 201 13.61 -26.57 -6.98
CA CYS A 201 12.38 -27.01 -7.62
C CYS A 201 12.46 -28.51 -7.90
N GLY A 202 11.63 -29.28 -7.20
CA GLY A 202 11.55 -30.73 -7.34
C GLY A 202 10.12 -31.23 -7.16
N GLY A 203 9.91 -32.51 -7.48
CA GLY A 203 8.70 -33.21 -7.05
C GLY A 203 8.77 -33.49 -5.55
N MET A 204 7.62 -33.48 -4.88
CA MET A 204 7.53 -33.84 -3.47
C MET A 204 8.06 -35.26 -3.27
N ASP A 205 8.92 -35.46 -2.27
CA ASP A 205 9.22 -36.80 -1.78
C ASP A 205 8.03 -37.40 -1.02
N VAL A 206 8.18 -38.65 -0.54
CA VAL A 206 7.11 -39.35 0.17
C VAL A 206 6.63 -38.58 1.40
N SER A 207 7.55 -38.02 2.18
CA SER A 207 7.24 -37.30 3.41
C SER A 207 6.59 -35.94 3.14
N GLU A 208 7.04 -35.23 2.12
CA GLU A 208 6.47 -33.96 1.68
C GLU A 208 5.05 -34.17 1.13
N PHE A 209 4.83 -35.25 0.39
CA PHE A 209 3.51 -35.61 -0.12
C PHE A 209 2.53 -36.01 0.99
N GLU A 210 2.99 -36.74 2.01
CA GLU A 210 2.19 -37.04 3.19
C GLU A 210 1.82 -35.76 3.96
N ALA A 211 2.78 -34.85 4.19
CA ALA A 211 2.53 -33.56 4.83
C ALA A 211 1.54 -32.70 4.02
N HIS A 212 1.68 -32.68 2.70
CA HIS A 212 0.74 -32.00 1.80
C HIS A 212 -0.68 -32.56 1.94
N GLN A 213 -0.85 -33.88 1.90
CA GLN A 213 -2.17 -34.51 2.05
C GLN A 213 -2.80 -34.21 3.42
N ASN A 214 -2.01 -34.27 4.49
CA ASN A 214 -2.49 -33.93 5.83
C ASN A 214 -2.99 -32.49 5.91
N MET A 215 -2.22 -31.53 5.38
CA MET A 215 -2.62 -30.12 5.33
C MET A 215 -3.91 -29.92 4.51
N GLN A 216 -4.06 -30.62 3.39
CA GLN A 216 -5.31 -30.57 2.59
C GLN A 216 -6.51 -31.11 3.38
N ASN A 217 -6.34 -32.24 4.06
CA ASN A 217 -7.39 -32.85 4.87
C ASN A 217 -7.82 -31.92 6.01
N GLU A 218 -6.87 -31.27 6.71
CA GLU A 218 -7.16 -30.32 7.78
C GLU A 218 -7.88 -29.06 7.28
N LEU A 219 -7.44 -28.51 6.14
CA LEU A 219 -8.09 -27.35 5.51
C LEU A 219 -9.55 -27.65 5.11
N GLN A 220 -9.83 -28.87 4.65
CA GLN A 220 -11.18 -29.30 4.27
C GLN A 220 -12.05 -29.62 5.49
N ALA A 221 -11.47 -30.26 6.51
CA ALA A 221 -12.21 -30.68 7.70
C ALA A 221 -12.60 -29.50 8.61
N GLU A 222 -11.76 -28.46 8.70
CA GLU A 222 -11.98 -27.35 9.63
C GLU A 222 -12.01 -25.97 8.95
N PRO A 223 -13.19 -25.33 8.84
CA PRO A 223 -13.30 -23.97 8.31
C PRO A 223 -12.46 -22.94 9.06
N GLY A 224 -11.46 -22.40 8.39
CA GLY A 224 -10.53 -21.40 8.94
C GLY A 224 -9.31 -21.99 9.65
N HIS A 225 -9.01 -23.27 9.44
CA HIS A 225 -7.82 -23.95 9.96
C HIS A 225 -6.54 -23.13 9.79
N TYR A 226 -6.28 -22.59 8.58
CA TYR A 226 -5.12 -21.72 8.34
C TYR A 226 -5.00 -20.59 9.36
N ARG A 227 -6.10 -19.87 9.65
CA ARG A 227 -6.08 -18.76 10.60
C ARG A 227 -5.77 -19.21 12.03
N LYS A 228 -6.25 -20.38 12.43
CA LYS A 228 -6.21 -20.86 13.83
C LYS A 228 -4.91 -21.60 14.16
N SER A 229 -4.41 -22.39 13.21
CA SER A 229 -3.38 -23.39 13.48
C SER A 229 -2.09 -23.18 12.69
N VAL A 230 -2.16 -22.52 11.53
CA VAL A 230 -0.99 -22.37 10.62
C VAL A 230 -0.44 -20.94 10.60
N ARG A 231 -1.31 -19.95 10.60
CA ARG A 231 -0.95 -18.53 10.50
C ARG A 231 -0.16 -18.12 11.73
N ALA A 232 1.03 -17.56 11.51
CA ALA A 232 1.86 -17.02 12.58
C ALA A 232 1.12 -15.98 13.42
N SER A 233 1.38 -16.01 14.73
CA SER A 233 0.93 -14.98 15.67
C SER A 233 1.40 -13.59 15.20
N ARG A 234 0.45 -12.64 15.12
CA ARG A 234 0.77 -11.24 14.87
C ARG A 234 1.02 -10.58 16.23
N SER A 235 2.29 -10.49 16.65
CA SER A 235 2.64 -9.80 17.90
C SER A 235 2.31 -8.31 17.77
N THR A 236 1.63 -7.77 18.78
CA THR A 236 1.56 -6.33 18.96
C THR A 236 2.89 -5.89 19.57
N PRO A 237 3.69 -5.02 18.93
CA PRO A 237 4.76 -4.37 19.65
C PRO A 237 4.11 -3.60 20.81
N ALA A 238 4.59 -3.85 22.03
CA ALA A 238 4.23 -3.09 23.23
C ALA A 238 4.57 -1.60 23.06
#